data_AF-A0A388KDS0-F1
#
_entry.id   AF-A0A388KDS0-F1
#
_cell.length_a   1.000
_cell.length_b   1.000
_cell.length_c   1.000
_cell.angle_alpha   90.00
_cell.angle_beta   90.00
_cell.angle_gamma   90.00
#
_symmetry.space_group_name_H-M   'P 1'
#
loop_
_entity.id
_entity.type
_entity.pdbx_description
1 polymer ?
#
loop_
_entity_poly.entity_id
_entity_poly.type
_entity_poly.pdbx_seq_one_letter_code
_entity_poly.pdbx_strand_id
1 'polypeptide(L)'
;MVKISYYRNYEKTFKKPRRPYEKERFDAELKLVGAYGLRNKRELWRVQYALSRIRNNARTLLTLDEKNTRRIFEGEALLRRMNRYGLLDESQNKLDYVLASTVENFLERRRLQTLVFKTGLAKSISITLVCSSVNGTFEWGSKL
;
A
#
# COMPACT_ATOMS: atom_id res chain seq x y z
N MET A 1 -22.16 37.04 -4.79
CA MET A 1 -21.68 35.65 -4.93
C MET A 1 -20.15 35.70 -5.03
N VAL A 2 -19.43 35.09 -4.08
CA VAL A 2 -17.97 35.18 -4.03
C VAL A 2 -17.36 34.45 -5.23
N LYS A 3 -16.61 35.17 -6.07
CA LYS A 3 -15.83 34.56 -7.16
C LYS A 3 -14.58 33.92 -6.55
N ILE A 4 -14.58 32.59 -6.45
CA ILE A 4 -13.42 31.82 -5.99
C ILE A 4 -12.58 31.45 -7.23
N SER A 5 -11.29 31.79 -7.22
CA SER A 5 -10.37 31.63 -8.37
C SER A 5 -9.71 30.24 -8.47
N TYR A 6 -9.70 29.45 -7.38
CA TYR A 6 -9.02 28.15 -7.36
C TYR A 6 -9.88 27.07 -6.70
N TYR A 7 -10.25 26.06 -7.48
CA TYR A 7 -10.90 24.83 -7.00
C TYR A 7 -9.84 23.73 -6.84
N ARG A 8 -9.14 23.70 -5.70
CA ARG A 8 -8.15 22.66 -5.40
C ARG A 8 -8.67 21.72 -4.32
N ASN A 9 -8.75 20.43 -4.66
CA ASN A 9 -9.20 19.39 -3.75
C ASN A 9 -8.04 18.86 -2.92
N TYR A 10 -8.17 18.90 -1.59
CA TYR A 10 -7.23 18.32 -0.65
C TYR A 10 -7.89 17.15 0.08
N GLU A 11 -7.29 15.96 -0.02
CA GLU A 11 -7.81 14.76 0.62
C GLU A 11 -6.93 14.29 1.78
N LYS A 12 -7.56 13.64 2.76
CA LYS A 12 -6.84 13.00 3.86
C LYS A 12 -6.34 11.62 3.43
N THR A 13 -5.05 11.39 3.67
CA THR A 13 -4.37 10.14 3.30
C THR A 13 -4.27 9.11 4.43
N PHE A 14 -4.67 9.47 5.65
CA PHE A 14 -4.60 8.59 6.82
C PHE A 14 -5.79 8.83 7.76
N LYS A 15 -6.08 7.82 8.57
CA LYS A 15 -7.10 7.89 9.62
C LYS A 15 -6.46 7.50 10.96
N LYS A 16 -6.69 8.32 12.00
CA LYS A 16 -6.24 8.00 13.36
C LYS A 16 -7.08 6.85 13.94
N PRO A 17 -6.49 5.98 14.78
CA PRO A 17 -7.26 4.94 15.44
C PRO A 17 -8.28 5.55 16.42
N ARG A 18 -9.37 4.81 16.67
CA ARG A 18 -10.48 5.28 17.53
C ARG A 18 -10.07 5.38 19.00
N ARG A 19 -9.41 4.35 19.53
CA ARG A 19 -8.95 4.27 20.92
C ARG A 19 -7.45 4.52 20.98
N PRO A 20 -6.95 5.66 21.49
CA PRO A 20 -5.52 5.94 21.43
C PRO A 20 -4.67 4.99 22.27
N TYR A 21 -5.10 4.62 23.48
CA TYR A 21 -4.26 3.95 24.48
C TYR A 21 -4.56 2.47 24.67
N GLU A 22 -4.34 1.68 23.62
CA GLU A 22 -4.56 0.23 23.63
C GLU A 22 -3.20 -0.46 23.47
N LYS A 23 -2.78 -1.19 24.51
CA LYS A 23 -1.42 -1.76 24.62
C LYS A 23 -1.12 -2.73 23.47
N GLU A 24 -2.04 -3.67 23.21
CA GLU A 24 -1.89 -4.67 22.15
C GLU A 24 -1.67 -4.05 20.77
N ARG A 25 -2.44 -2.99 20.45
CA ARG A 25 -2.27 -2.28 19.19
C ARG A 25 -0.92 -1.58 19.13
N PHE A 26 -0.50 -0.93 20.22
CA PHE A 26 0.79 -0.27 20.24
C PHE A 26 1.96 -1.23 20.04
N ASP A 27 1.92 -2.40 20.68
CA ASP A 27 2.96 -3.41 20.56
C ASP A 27 3.00 -3.98 19.13
N ALA A 28 1.84 -4.25 18.52
CA ALA A 28 1.75 -4.69 17.13
C ALA A 28 2.25 -3.63 16.13
N GLU A 29 1.86 -2.36 16.32
CA GLU A 29 2.35 -1.25 15.49
C GLU A 29 3.88 -1.08 15.64
N LEU A 30 4.41 -1.21 16.85
CA LEU A 30 5.84 -1.05 17.12
C LEU A 30 6.65 -2.17 16.46
N LYS A 31 6.16 -3.41 16.51
CA LYS A 31 6.78 -4.57 15.85
C LYS A 31 6.89 -4.35 14.34
N LEU A 32 5.82 -3.89 13.69
CA LEU A 32 5.82 -3.57 12.26
C LEU A 32 6.75 -2.40 11.93
N VAL A 33 6.75 -1.36 12.77
CA VAL A 33 7.63 -0.20 12.62
C VAL A 33 9.10 -0.58 12.69
N GLY A 34 9.47 -1.44 13.64
CA GLY A 34 10.83 -1.96 13.79
C GLY A 34 11.25 -2.86 12.62
N ALA A 35 10.39 -3.80 12.21
CA ALA A 35 10.70 -4.74 11.14
C ALA A 35 10.95 -4.06 9.78
N TYR A 36 10.19 -3.01 9.46
CA TYR A 36 10.27 -2.32 8.18
C TYR A 36 10.98 -0.96 8.24
N GLY A 37 11.56 -0.58 9.38
CA GLY A 37 12.30 0.69 9.56
C GLY A 37 11.46 1.93 9.24
N LEU A 38 10.20 1.96 9.69
CA LEU A 38 9.29 3.09 9.50
C LEU A 38 9.74 4.30 10.35
N ARG A 39 9.76 5.51 9.76
CA ARG A 39 10.15 6.72 10.50
C ARG A 39 9.07 7.17 11.49
N ASN A 40 7.80 7.04 11.09
CA ASN A 40 6.65 7.55 11.83
C ASN A 40 5.44 6.61 11.74
N LYS A 41 4.66 6.49 12.83
CA LYS A 41 3.38 5.74 12.84
C LYS A 41 2.37 6.22 11.79
N ARG A 42 2.46 7.48 11.37
CA ARG A 42 1.63 8.03 10.29
C ARG A 42 1.78 7.27 8.97
N GLU A 43 2.97 6.75 8.67
CA GLU A 43 3.22 6.00 7.45
C GLU A 43 2.47 4.65 7.47
N LEU A 44 2.49 3.98 8.62
CA LEU A 44 1.70 2.77 8.85
C LEU A 44 0.20 3.05 8.68
N TRP A 45 -0.31 4.14 9.26
CA TRP A 45 -1.72 4.51 9.14
C TRP A 45 -2.15 4.87 7.71
N ARG A 46 -1.25 5.40 6.87
CA ARG A 46 -1.53 5.62 5.44
C ARG A 46 -1.73 4.29 4.70
N VAL A 47 -0.88 3.30 4.98
CA VAL A 47 -0.98 1.97 4.37
C VAL A 47 -2.25 1.27 4.83
N GLN A 48 -2.54 1.29 6.13
CA GLN A 48 -3.79 0.74 6.68
C GLN A 48 -5.03 1.41 6.08
N TYR A 49 -4.99 2.74 5.90
CA TYR A 49 -6.09 3.48 5.29
C TYR A 49 -6.31 3.07 3.82
N ALA A 50 -5.24 2.95 3.03
CA ALA A 50 -5.33 2.48 1.66
C ALA A 50 -5.89 1.05 1.57
N LEU A 51 -5.40 0.15 2.42
CA LEU A 51 -5.92 -1.22 2.55
C LEU A 51 -7.41 -1.25 2.89
N SER A 52 -7.84 -0.42 3.83
CA SER A 52 -9.26 -0.32 4.20
C SER A 52 -10.12 0.14 3.04
N ARG A 53 -9.66 1.11 2.22
CA ARG A 53 -10.40 1.55 1.03
C ARG A 53 -10.56 0.43 0.02
N ILE A 54 -9.49 -0.28 -0.26
CA ILE A 54 -9.48 -1.41 -1.20
C ILE A 54 -10.41 -2.52 -0.72
N ARG A 55 -10.30 -2.94 0.55
CA ARG A 55 -11.16 -3.99 1.12
C ARG A 55 -12.63 -3.60 1.10
N ASN A 56 -12.95 -2.32 1.37
CA ASN A 56 -14.32 -1.86 1.29
C ASN A 56 -14.87 -1.94 -0.14
N ASN A 57 -14.08 -1.54 -1.14
CA ASN A 57 -14.46 -1.71 -2.55
C ASN A 57 -14.66 -3.19 -2.91
N ALA A 58 -13.77 -4.09 -2.47
CA ALA A 58 -13.92 -5.52 -2.68
C ALA A 58 -15.21 -6.07 -2.03
N ARG A 59 -15.53 -5.66 -0.80
CA ARG A 59 -16.78 -6.04 -0.12
C ARG A 59 -18.02 -5.60 -0.89
N THR A 60 -18.05 -4.36 -1.37
CA THR A 60 -19.19 -3.85 -2.16
C THR A 60 -19.34 -4.57 -3.51
N LEU A 61 -18.23 -5.05 -4.08
CA LEU A 61 -18.27 -5.81 -5.33
C LEU A 61 -18.74 -7.25 -5.12
N LEU A 62 -18.38 -7.87 -4.00
CA LEU A 62 -18.80 -9.24 -3.66
C LEU A 62 -20.28 -9.35 -3.30
N THR A 63 -20.92 -8.26 -2.83
CA THR A 63 -22.37 -8.25 -2.59
C THR A 63 -23.22 -8.22 -3.87
N LEU A 64 -22.63 -7.85 -5.01
CA LEU A 64 -23.32 -7.78 -6.29
C LEU A 64 -23.29 -9.14 -6.97
N ASP A 65 -24.32 -9.46 -7.77
CA ASP A 65 -24.33 -10.68 -8.59
C ASP A 65 -23.18 -10.72 -9.60
N GLU A 66 -22.72 -11.93 -9.95
CA GLU A 66 -21.56 -12.19 -10.82
C GLU A 66 -21.70 -11.59 -12.23
N LYS A 67 -22.94 -11.51 -12.74
CA LYS A 67 -23.21 -11.04 -14.10
C LYS A 67 -23.39 -9.52 -14.19
N ASN A 68 -23.33 -8.81 -13.06
CA ASN A 68 -23.45 -7.35 -13.07
C ASN A 68 -22.27 -6.68 -13.77
N THR A 69 -22.56 -5.77 -14.69
CA THR A 69 -21.56 -4.99 -15.44
C THR A 69 -20.57 -4.24 -14.53
N ARG A 70 -21.07 -3.68 -13.41
CA ARG A 70 -20.22 -3.03 -12.38
C ARG A 70 -19.22 -3.99 -11.76
N ARG A 71 -19.64 -5.21 -11.40
CA ARG A 71 -18.77 -6.21 -10.76
C ARG A 71 -17.66 -6.65 -11.70
N ILE A 72 -17.99 -6.88 -12.97
CA ILE A 72 -17.03 -7.28 -14.00
C ILE A 72 -15.99 -6.18 -14.22
N PHE A 73 -16.44 -4.94 -14.47
CA PHE A 73 -15.54 -3.84 -14.79
C PHE A 73 -14.68 -3.40 -13.59
N GLU A 74 -15.31 -3.08 -12.46
CA GLU A 74 -14.58 -2.60 -11.28
C GLU A 74 -13.77 -3.71 -10.61
N GLY A 75 -14.26 -4.96 -10.63
CA GLY A 75 -13.55 -6.12 -10.12
C GLY A 75 -12.28 -6.39 -10.90
N GLU A 76 -12.36 -6.42 -12.23
CA GLU A 76 -11.19 -6.62 -13.08
C GLU A 76 -10.20 -5.46 -12.97
N ALA A 77 -10.67 -4.21 -12.90
CA ALA A 77 -9.83 -3.05 -12.67
C ALA A 77 -9.08 -3.11 -11.32
N LEU A 78 -9.74 -3.63 -10.28
CA LEU A 78 -9.14 -3.81 -8.96
C LEU A 78 -8.07 -4.91 -9.00
N LEU A 79 -8.34 -6.04 -9.64
CA LEU A 79 -7.37 -7.14 -9.80
C LEU A 79 -6.14 -6.70 -10.63
N ARG A 80 -6.35 -6.01 -11.76
CA ARG A 80 -5.24 -5.44 -12.56
C ARG A 80 -4.34 -4.52 -11.73
N ARG A 81 -4.93 -3.69 -10.86
CA ARG A 81 -4.17 -2.81 -9.96
C ARG A 81 -3.35 -3.61 -8.95
N MET A 82 -3.88 -4.71 -8.43
CA MET A 82 -3.17 -5.58 -7.49
C MET A 82 -1.98 -6.30 -8.13
N ASN A 83 -2.17 -6.81 -9.34
CA ASN A 83 -1.11 -7.50 -10.08
C ASN A 83 0.02 -6.53 -10.43
N ARG A 84 -0.29 -5.28 -10.79
CA ARG A 84 0.72 -4.23 -11.00
C ARG A 84 1.54 -3.94 -9.73
N TYR A 85 0.94 -4.04 -8.55
CA TYR A 85 1.66 -3.87 -7.29
C TYR A 85 2.36 -5.15 -6.82
N GLY A 86 2.18 -6.29 -7.51
CA GLY A 86 2.77 -7.58 -7.13
C GLY A 86 2.26 -8.10 -5.78
N LEU A 87 1.02 -7.79 -5.43
CA LEU A 87 0.39 -8.18 -4.16
C LEU A 87 -0.29 -9.54 -4.22
N LEU A 88 -0.71 -9.96 -5.42
CA LEU A 88 -1.32 -11.25 -5.70
C LEU A 88 -0.42 -11.98 -6.69
N ASP A 89 -0.34 -13.31 -6.54
CA ASP A 89 0.27 -14.19 -7.53
C ASP A 89 -0.72 -14.44 -8.68
N GLU A 90 -0.22 -14.82 -9.86
CA GLU A 90 -1.05 -15.05 -11.06
C GLU A 90 -2.10 -16.15 -10.85
N SER A 91 -1.82 -17.09 -9.94
CA SER A 91 -2.73 -18.15 -9.52
C SER A 91 -3.90 -17.67 -8.62
N GLN A 92 -3.80 -16.48 -8.02
CA GLN A 92 -4.72 -15.97 -6.99
C GLN A 92 -5.57 -14.78 -7.48
N ASN A 93 -6.03 -14.82 -8.73
CA ASN A 93 -6.83 -13.76 -9.36
C ASN A 93 -8.33 -13.78 -8.97
N LYS A 94 -8.65 -13.98 -7.68
CA LYS A 94 -10.03 -13.88 -7.16
C LYS A 94 -10.18 -12.72 -6.19
N LEU A 95 -11.37 -12.11 -6.16
CA LEU A 95 -11.69 -10.99 -5.25
C LEU A 95 -11.56 -11.39 -3.77
N ASP A 96 -11.74 -12.66 -3.42
CA ASP A 96 -11.64 -13.14 -2.04
C ASP A 96 -10.22 -12.99 -1.47
N TYR A 97 -9.19 -13.19 -2.29
CA TYR A 97 -7.79 -13.02 -1.87
C TYR A 97 -7.43 -11.57 -1.57
N VAL A 98 -8.15 -10.61 -2.18
CA VAL A 98 -8.00 -9.18 -1.84
C VAL A 98 -8.46 -8.91 -0.40
N LEU A 99 -9.47 -9.63 0.10
CA LEU A 99 -9.92 -9.49 1.48
C LEU A 99 -8.85 -9.98 2.47
N ALA A 100 -8.18 -11.09 2.14
CA ALA A 100 -7.13 -11.71 2.95
C ALA A 100 -5.78 -10.93 2.95
N SER A 101 -5.63 -9.92 2.10
CA SER A 101 -4.37 -9.16 1.96
C SER A 101 -3.91 -8.51 3.27
N THR A 102 -2.71 -8.81 3.76
CA THR A 102 -2.17 -8.27 5.03
C THR A 102 -1.46 -6.93 4.84
N VAL A 103 -1.16 -6.25 5.97
CA VAL A 103 -0.39 -4.99 5.98
C VAL A 103 1.07 -5.23 5.55
N GLU A 104 1.61 -6.40 5.90
CA GLU A 104 2.98 -6.83 5.58
C GLU A 104 3.20 -6.94 4.08
N ASN A 105 2.27 -7.57 3.35
CA ASN A 105 2.32 -7.67 1.88
C ASN A 105 2.47 -6.29 1.21
N PHE A 106 1.79 -5.28 1.75
CA PHE A 106 1.89 -3.90 1.26
C PHE A 106 3.20 -3.22 1.63
N LEU A 107 3.70 -3.44 2.86
CA LEU A 107 4.96 -2.84 3.30
C LEU A 107 6.16 -3.39 2.52
N GLU A 108 6.12 -4.67 2.15
CA GLU A 108 7.18 -5.32 1.39
C GLU A 108 7.28 -4.88 -0.06
N ARG A 109 6.13 -4.73 -0.73
CA ARG A 109 6.08 -4.51 -2.18
C ARG A 109 5.99 -3.05 -2.57
N ARG A 110 5.30 -2.23 -1.79
CA ARG A 110 5.01 -0.84 -2.16
C ARG A 110 6.13 0.13 -1.81
N ARG A 111 7.09 -0.30 -0.98
CA ARG A 111 8.23 0.52 -0.60
C ARG A 111 9.44 0.14 -1.41
N LEU A 112 9.96 1.13 -2.14
CA LEU A 112 11.27 1.04 -2.77
C LEU A 112 12.34 0.63 -1.74
N GLN A 113 12.21 1.12 -0.49
CA GLN A 113 13.14 0.81 0.59
C GLN A 113 13.29 -0.69 0.88
N THR A 114 12.19 -1.44 0.96
CA THR A 114 12.21 -2.89 1.19
C THR A 114 12.61 -3.65 -0.07
N LEU A 115 12.21 -3.16 -1.25
CA LEU A 115 12.65 -3.73 -2.53
C LEU A 115 14.17 -3.62 -2.69
N VAL A 116 14.76 -2.45 -2.43
CA VAL A 116 16.20 -2.18 -2.54
C VAL A 116 17.00 -2.95 -1.49
N PHE A 117 16.43 -3.15 -0.29
CA PHE A 117 17.04 -4.04 0.71
C PHE A 117 17.01 -5.51 0.27
N LYS A 118 15.88 -5.99 -0.28
CA LYS A 118 15.75 -7.36 -0.79
C LYS A 118 16.62 -7.63 -2.02
N THR A 119 16.84 -6.64 -2.88
CA THR A 119 17.75 -6.75 -4.04
C THR A 119 19.23 -6.63 -3.66
N GLY A 120 19.56 -6.52 -2.38
CA GLY A 120 20.95 -6.55 -1.88
C GLY A 120 21.76 -5.27 -2.15
N LEU A 121 21.11 -4.20 -2.61
CA LEU A 121 21.77 -2.93 -2.92
C LEU A 121 22.15 -2.13 -1.67
N ALA A 122 21.63 -2.49 -0.50
CA ALA A 122 21.91 -1.81 0.76
C ALA A 122 22.08 -2.80 1.92
N LYS A 123 23.04 -2.51 2.80
CA LYS A 123 23.38 -3.33 3.98
C LYS A 123 22.32 -3.28 5.10
N SER A 124 21.49 -2.23 5.16
CA SER A 124 20.43 -2.08 6.16
C SER A 124 19.30 -1.17 5.68
N ILE A 125 18.09 -1.37 6.22
CA ILE A 125 16.88 -0.59 5.89
C ILE A 125 17.09 0.91 6.12
N SER A 126 17.85 1.28 7.16
CA SER A 126 18.16 2.66 7.51
C SER A 126 19.05 3.37 6.47
N ILE A 127 20.03 2.67 5.88
CA ILE A 127 20.91 3.23 4.84
C ILE A 127 20.14 3.44 3.54
N THR A 128 19.18 2.58 3.22
CA THR A 128 18.37 2.66 2.00
C THR A 128 17.60 3.98 1.88
N LEU A 129 17.13 4.57 2.98
CA LEU A 129 16.45 5.88 2.97
C LEU A 129 17.36 7.02 2.53
N VAL A 130 18.65 6.95 2.88
CA VAL A 130 19.65 7.98 2.54
C VAL A 130 20.14 7.81 1.10
N CYS A 131 20.25 6.57 0.62
CA CYS A 131 20.79 6.27 -0.70
C CYS A 131 19.86 6.73 -1.85
N SER A 132 18.54 6.73 -1.65
CA SER A 132 17.58 7.21 -2.67
C SER A 132 17.67 8.70 -2.99
N SER A 133 18.37 9.52 -2.20
CA SER A 133 18.56 10.95 -2.51
C SER A 133 19.91 11.29 -3.15
N VAL A 134 20.84 10.34 -3.26
CA VAL A 134 22.24 10.64 -3.63
C VAL A 134 22.63 10.16 -5.04
N ASN A 135 21.97 9.13 -5.59
CA ASN A 135 22.39 8.58 -6.88
C ASN A 135 21.44 8.95 -8.04
N GLY A 136 21.67 10.15 -8.57
CA GLY A 136 21.10 10.65 -9.83
C GLY A 136 21.76 10.10 -11.10
N THR A 137 22.19 8.84 -11.11
CA THR A 137 22.71 8.15 -12.30
C THR A 137 22.32 6.68 -12.25
N PHE A 138 21.10 6.37 -12.68
CA PHE A 138 20.69 5.00 -13.00
C PHE A 138 20.88 4.80 -14.50
N GLU A 139 22.06 4.30 -14.89
CA GLU A 139 22.28 3.74 -16.21
C GLU A 139 21.43 2.47 -16.36
N TRP A 140 20.45 2.53 -17.25
CA TRP A 140 19.77 1.35 -17.76
C TRP A 140 20.69 0.71 -18.81
N GLY A 141 21.46 -0.30 -18.40
CA GLY A 141 22.37 -0.98 -19.31
C GLY A 141 22.67 -2.41 -18.86
N SER A 142 22.00 -3.35 -19.52
CA SER A 142 22.47 -4.72 -19.79
C SER A 142 22.72 -5.66 -18.62
N LYS A 143 21.73 -6.55 -18.40
CA LYS A 143 22.00 -7.98 -18.17
C LYS A 143 20.91 -8.79 -18.89
N LEU A 144 21.28 -9.24 -20.09
CA LEU A 144 20.87 -10.54 -20.63
C LEU A 144 21.36 -11.64 -19.70
#